data_AF-A0A352N5Q7-F1
#
_entry.id   AF-A0A352N5Q7-F1
#
_cell.length_a   1.000
_cell.length_b   1.000
_cell.length_c   1.000
_cell.angle_alpha   90.00
_cell.angle_beta   90.00
_cell.angle_gamma   90.00
#
_symmetry.space_group_name_H-M   'P 1'
#
loop_
_entity.id
_entity.type
_entity.pdbx_description
1 polymer ?
#
loop_
_entity_poly.entity_id
_entity_poly.type
_entity_poly.pdbx_seq_one_letter_code
_entity_poly.pdbx_strand_id
1 'polypeptide(L)'
;MSEIMKISGFQHSRRGIGRSCKPMYFNLIELTIAIGVVGIGFTGIISLFPEALKTTRDAIGENYSSYVANQFLIYIARSCNDPTNNYQGNTKDFWEEYIYPADTLPIPESCPTGADETAATFATSAEEGGIYTSDNPGIYRVRQGTSNLVDYQATIRIWKSTIKNMYIYNQNYSEIGYEYAVNLNIEISWPSEKPYGNREKRYYMMEIFRQQF
;
A
#
# COMPACT_ATOMS: atom_id res chain seq x y z
N MET A 1 72.55 55.40 -36.72
CA MET A 1 71.79 56.58 -37.16
C MET A 1 70.37 56.10 -37.43
N SER A 2 69.38 56.69 -36.71
CA SER A 2 67.90 56.50 -36.76
C SER A 2 67.36 55.06 -36.57
N GLU A 3 66.23 54.77 -35.93
CA GLU A 3 65.14 55.52 -35.30
C GLU A 3 64.30 54.43 -34.59
N ILE A 4 63.94 54.59 -33.31
CA ILE A 4 62.79 53.87 -32.74
C ILE A 4 61.92 54.90 -32.02
N MET A 5 60.84 55.26 -32.70
CA MET A 5 59.82 56.23 -32.34
C MET A 5 58.90 55.66 -31.25
N LYS A 6 58.88 56.30 -30.09
CA LYS A 6 57.86 56.10 -29.04
C LYS A 6 56.52 56.67 -29.53
N ILE A 7 55.46 55.87 -29.52
CA ILE A 7 54.08 56.35 -29.61
C ILE A 7 53.46 56.18 -28.22
N SER A 8 53.16 57.32 -27.61
CA SER A 8 52.37 57.46 -26.38
C SER A 8 50.89 57.67 -26.74
N GLY A 9 50.00 57.19 -25.87
CA GLY A 9 48.68 57.79 -25.68
C GLY A 9 47.48 56.96 -26.14
N PHE A 10 46.96 56.11 -25.26
CA PHE A 10 45.54 55.75 -25.27
C PHE A 10 45.02 55.63 -23.83
N GLN A 11 44.54 56.76 -23.29
CA GLN A 11 43.82 56.81 -22.00
C GLN A 11 42.33 56.57 -22.29
N HIS A 12 41.84 55.37 -21.99
CA HIS A 12 40.42 55.05 -22.09
C HIS A 12 39.72 55.37 -20.76
N SER A 13 38.92 56.43 -20.78
CA SER A 13 38.01 56.82 -19.71
C SER A 13 36.91 55.75 -19.53
N ARG A 14 37.05 54.90 -18.50
CA ARG A 14 35.96 54.04 -18.04
C ARG A 14 35.25 54.70 -16.86
N ARG A 15 34.24 55.53 -17.14
CA ARG A 15 33.21 55.87 -16.14
C ARG A 15 32.19 54.73 -16.08
N GLY A 16 32.56 53.65 -15.38
CA GLY A 16 31.59 52.67 -14.91
C GLY A 16 30.97 53.17 -13.61
N ILE A 17 29.66 53.40 -13.59
CA ILE A 17 28.90 53.55 -12.34
C ILE A 17 28.80 52.14 -11.74
N GLY A 18 29.88 51.71 -11.08
CA GLY A 18 29.87 50.54 -10.21
C GLY A 18 29.49 51.01 -8.82
N ARG A 19 28.23 50.81 -8.41
CA ARG A 19 27.91 50.82 -6.98
C ARG A 19 28.67 49.67 -6.36
N SER A 20 29.78 49.98 -5.67
CA SER A 20 30.47 49.01 -4.83
C SER A 20 29.52 48.67 -3.67
N CYS A 21 28.94 47.47 -3.71
CA CYS A 21 28.25 46.90 -2.55
C CYS A 21 29.31 46.71 -1.46
N LYS A 22 29.23 47.51 -0.38
CA LYS A 22 30.12 47.35 0.78
C LYS A 22 29.90 45.96 1.40
N PRO A 23 30.95 45.20 1.74
CA PRO A 23 30.78 43.99 2.53
C PRO A 23 30.29 44.39 3.93
N MET A 24 29.10 43.91 4.31
CA MET A 24 28.55 44.09 5.64
C MET A 24 29.05 42.94 6.52
N TYR A 25 29.86 43.26 7.52
CA TYR A 25 30.29 42.29 8.53
C TYR A 25 29.18 42.19 9.58
N PHE A 26 28.59 41.01 9.75
CA PHE A 26 27.56 40.77 10.76
C PHE A 26 28.18 40.83 12.16
N ASN A 27 27.47 41.45 13.10
CA ASN A 27 27.88 41.43 14.50
C ASN A 27 27.62 40.04 15.10
N LEU A 28 28.47 39.61 16.04
CA LEU A 28 28.36 38.31 16.69
C LEU A 28 26.99 38.13 17.39
N ILE A 29 26.43 39.20 17.96
CA ILE A 29 25.08 39.17 18.56
C ILE A 29 23.97 38.92 17.51
N GLU A 30 24.08 39.52 16.33
CA GLU A 30 23.11 39.35 15.25
C GLU A 30 23.15 37.90 14.73
N LEU A 31 24.35 37.34 14.61
CA LEU A 31 24.55 35.94 14.27
C LEU A 31 23.97 35.00 15.35
N THR A 32 24.22 35.28 16.64
CA THR A 32 23.70 34.46 17.74
C THR A 32 22.17 34.50 17.80
N ILE A 33 21.55 35.68 17.63
CA ILE A 33 20.10 35.82 17.59
C ILE A 33 19.53 35.10 16.35
N ALA A 34 20.17 35.25 15.19
CA ALA A 34 19.73 34.59 13.95
C ALA A 34 19.74 33.06 14.08
N ILE A 35 20.80 32.48 14.64
CA ILE A 35 20.89 31.03 14.87
C ILE A 35 19.86 30.59 15.93
N GLY A 36 19.63 31.39 16.96
CA GLY A 36 18.60 31.13 17.97
C GLY A 36 17.19 31.03 17.38
N VAL A 37 16.81 31.98 16.52
CA VAL A 37 15.49 31.98 15.84
C VAL A 37 15.37 30.83 14.85
N VAL A 38 16.43 30.55 14.06
CA VAL A 38 16.45 29.41 13.13
C VAL A 38 16.34 28.09 13.88
N GLY A 39 17.00 27.94 15.03
CA GLY A 39 16.93 26.74 15.86
C GLY A 39 15.51 26.44 16.34
N ILE A 40 14.79 27.45 16.81
CA ILE A 40 13.38 27.31 17.24
C ILE A 40 12.46 26.99 16.06
N GLY A 41 12.66 27.64 14.91
CA GLY A 41 11.86 27.36 13.71
C GLY A 41 12.10 25.93 13.19
N PHE A 42 13.35 25.47 13.21
CA PHE A 42 13.74 24.17 12.69
C PHE A 42 13.23 23.01 13.55
N THR A 43 13.26 23.12 14.88
CA THR A 43 12.69 22.10 15.77
C THR A 43 11.18 21.95 15.57
N GLY A 44 10.47 23.04 15.34
CA GLY A 44 9.04 23.01 15.00
C GLY A 44 8.76 22.19 13.74
N ILE A 45 9.49 22.44 12.66
CA ILE A 45 9.31 21.72 11.39
C ILE A 45 9.65 20.23 11.53
N ILE A 46 10.77 19.90 12.20
CA ILE A 46 11.18 18.51 12.41
C ILE A 46 10.14 17.75 13.24
N SER A 47 9.51 18.39 14.22
CA SER A 47 8.50 17.73 15.06
C SER A 47 7.27 17.26 14.25
N LEU A 48 6.92 17.96 13.17
CA LEU A 48 5.77 17.62 12.32
C LEU A 48 6.11 16.59 11.24
N PHE A 49 7.37 16.48 10.87
CA PHE A 49 7.80 15.65 9.74
C PHE A 49 7.47 14.15 9.89
N PRO A 50 7.71 13.50 11.05
CA PRO A 50 7.37 12.10 11.23
C PRO A 50 5.87 11.82 11.07
N GLU A 51 5.01 12.68 11.61
CA GLU A 51 3.55 12.49 11.50
C GLU A 51 3.09 12.71 10.07
N ALA A 52 3.61 13.72 9.38
CA ALA A 52 3.30 13.95 7.97
C ALA A 52 3.65 12.75 7.07
N LEU A 53 4.80 12.12 7.30
CA LEU A 53 5.19 10.89 6.59
C LEU A 53 4.26 9.72 6.93
N LYS A 54 3.90 9.57 8.20
CA LYS A 54 2.95 8.53 8.65
C LYS A 54 1.60 8.69 7.94
N THR A 55 1.03 9.89 7.94
CA THR A 55 -0.23 10.19 7.24
C THR A 55 -0.13 9.93 5.74
N THR A 56 0.98 10.30 5.10
CA THR A 56 1.19 10.05 3.66
C THR A 56 1.21 8.56 3.35
N ARG A 57 1.94 7.76 4.13
CA ARG A 57 1.97 6.30 3.98
C ARG A 57 0.59 5.70 4.19
N ASP A 58 -0.11 6.14 5.23
CA ASP A 58 -1.41 5.59 5.58
C ASP A 58 -2.44 5.92 4.48
N ALA A 59 -2.39 7.13 3.90
CA ALA A 59 -3.19 7.51 2.74
C ALA A 59 -2.89 6.67 1.49
N ILE A 60 -1.62 6.30 1.24
CA ILE A 60 -1.26 5.37 0.15
C ILE A 60 -1.92 4.00 0.39
N GLY A 61 -1.81 3.48 1.61
CA GLY A 61 -2.42 2.20 1.97
C GLY A 61 -3.94 2.20 1.86
N GLU A 62 -4.60 3.31 2.24
CA GLU A 62 -6.05 3.45 2.07
C GLU A 62 -6.47 3.35 0.61
N ASN A 63 -5.81 4.09 -0.29
CA ASN A 63 -6.12 4.07 -1.72
C ASN A 63 -5.89 2.69 -2.35
N TYR A 64 -4.77 2.04 -2.01
CA TYR A 64 -4.48 0.71 -2.56
C TYR A 64 -5.35 -0.38 -1.99
N SER A 65 -5.66 -0.34 -0.70
CA SER A 65 -6.46 -1.38 -0.04
C SER A 65 -7.83 -1.54 -0.69
N SER A 66 -8.52 -0.44 -1.00
CA SER A 66 -9.84 -0.50 -1.62
C SER A 66 -9.78 -1.09 -3.03
N TYR A 67 -8.78 -0.71 -3.83
CA TYR A 67 -8.62 -1.24 -5.18
C TYR A 67 -8.32 -2.73 -5.16
N VAL A 68 -7.35 -3.14 -4.34
CA VAL A 68 -6.93 -4.54 -4.22
C VAL A 68 -8.08 -5.41 -3.70
N ALA A 69 -8.78 -4.98 -2.64
CA ALA A 69 -9.94 -5.71 -2.13
C ALA A 69 -11.01 -5.90 -3.20
N ASN A 70 -11.35 -4.84 -3.95
CA ASN A 70 -12.35 -4.92 -5.00
C ASN A 70 -11.95 -5.90 -6.11
N GLN A 71 -10.69 -5.87 -6.56
CA GLN A 71 -10.20 -6.82 -7.57
C GLN A 71 -10.28 -8.27 -7.08
N PHE A 72 -9.86 -8.56 -5.85
CA PHE A 72 -9.95 -9.90 -5.27
C PHE A 72 -11.40 -10.37 -5.13
N LEU A 73 -12.28 -9.53 -4.56
CA LEU A 73 -13.68 -9.87 -4.35
C LEU A 73 -14.40 -10.13 -5.67
N ILE A 74 -14.20 -9.27 -6.68
CA ILE A 74 -14.80 -9.45 -8.00
C ILE A 74 -14.24 -10.69 -8.69
N TYR A 75 -12.93 -10.93 -8.63
CA TYR A 75 -12.32 -12.13 -9.21
C TYR A 75 -12.89 -13.41 -8.61
N ILE A 76 -12.99 -13.47 -7.27
CA ILE A 76 -13.57 -14.62 -6.58
C ILE A 76 -15.07 -14.73 -6.89
N ALA A 77 -15.83 -13.64 -6.83
CA ALA A 77 -17.27 -13.65 -7.13
C ALA A 77 -17.57 -14.09 -8.57
N ARG A 78 -16.75 -13.69 -9.53
CA ARG A 78 -16.83 -14.17 -10.90
C ARG A 78 -16.48 -15.66 -10.97
N SER A 79 -15.40 -16.07 -10.34
CA SER A 79 -14.93 -17.47 -10.38
C SER A 79 -15.96 -18.41 -9.75
N CYS A 80 -16.61 -17.99 -8.68
CA CYS A 80 -17.71 -18.68 -8.00
C CYS A 80 -18.97 -18.88 -8.85
N ASN A 81 -19.17 -18.05 -9.89
CA ASN A 81 -20.36 -18.07 -10.75
C ASN A 81 -20.03 -18.46 -12.20
N ASP A 82 -18.80 -18.91 -12.48
CA ASP A 82 -18.40 -19.33 -13.82
C ASP A 82 -18.56 -20.85 -13.96
N PRO A 83 -19.62 -21.34 -14.64
CA PRO A 83 -19.87 -22.77 -14.80
C PRO A 83 -18.86 -23.46 -15.74
N THR A 84 -18.00 -22.68 -16.43
CA THR A 84 -17.03 -23.19 -17.40
C THR A 84 -15.62 -23.32 -16.85
N ASN A 85 -15.38 -22.84 -15.62
CA ASN A 85 -14.08 -22.86 -14.97
C ASN A 85 -13.71 -24.26 -14.46
N ASN A 86 -13.48 -25.19 -15.40
CA ASN A 86 -12.94 -26.52 -15.11
C ASN A 86 -11.43 -26.40 -14.88
N TYR A 87 -10.99 -26.36 -13.63
CA TYR A 87 -9.57 -26.42 -13.32
C TYR A 87 -9.04 -27.84 -13.65
N GLN A 88 -8.19 -27.94 -14.67
CA GLN A 88 -7.42 -29.14 -15.03
C GLN A 88 -8.22 -30.43 -15.30
N GLY A 89 -9.37 -30.33 -15.99
CA GLY A 89 -10.07 -31.52 -16.51
C GLY A 89 -10.81 -32.37 -15.46
N ASN A 90 -10.84 -31.93 -14.20
CA ASN A 90 -11.77 -32.43 -13.20
C ASN A 90 -12.98 -31.49 -13.15
N THR A 91 -14.19 -32.06 -13.18
CA THR A 91 -15.51 -31.39 -13.15
C THR A 91 -15.85 -30.75 -11.79
N LYS A 92 -14.87 -30.19 -11.07
CA LYS A 92 -15.15 -29.47 -9.82
C LYS A 92 -15.27 -27.98 -10.13
N ASP A 93 -16.47 -27.43 -9.89
CA ASP A 93 -16.77 -25.99 -9.91
C ASP A 93 -15.91 -25.29 -8.84
N PHE A 94 -15.46 -24.05 -9.09
CA PHE A 94 -14.69 -23.24 -8.12
C PHE A 94 -15.39 -23.19 -6.75
N TRP A 95 -16.73 -23.10 -6.77
CA TRP A 95 -17.53 -23.10 -5.55
C TRP A 95 -17.31 -24.37 -4.71
N GLU A 96 -17.23 -25.54 -5.35
CA GLU A 96 -17.08 -26.85 -4.71
C GLU A 96 -15.63 -27.15 -4.33
N GLU A 97 -14.66 -26.45 -4.94
CA GLU A 97 -13.25 -26.60 -4.58
C GLU A 97 -12.81 -25.65 -3.46
N TYR A 98 -13.36 -24.43 -3.38
CA TYR A 98 -12.86 -23.41 -2.46
C TYR A 98 -13.86 -22.94 -1.40
N ILE A 99 -15.17 -23.12 -1.61
CA ILE A 99 -16.24 -22.61 -0.73
C ILE A 99 -17.01 -23.72 -0.01
N TYR A 100 -17.52 -24.72 -0.73
CA TYR A 100 -18.29 -25.86 -0.22
C TYR A 100 -17.41 -27.14 -0.22
N PRO A 101 -17.64 -28.14 0.65
CA PRO A 101 -16.58 -28.88 1.36
C PRO A 101 -15.38 -29.23 0.45
N ALA A 102 -14.26 -28.56 0.72
CA ALA A 102 -13.05 -28.65 -0.07
C ALA A 102 -12.08 -29.68 0.49
N ASP A 103 -11.55 -30.53 -0.37
CA ASP A 103 -10.59 -31.59 0.01
C ASP A 103 -9.13 -31.13 -0.06
N THR A 104 -8.83 -30.01 -0.73
CA THR A 104 -7.46 -29.60 -1.08
C THR A 104 -6.96 -28.43 -0.22
N LEU A 105 -7.49 -27.22 -0.39
CA LEU A 105 -7.11 -26.01 0.38
C LEU A 105 -8.24 -24.96 0.35
N PRO A 106 -9.32 -25.13 1.13
CA PRO A 106 -10.43 -24.17 1.15
C PRO A 106 -10.00 -22.78 1.60
N ILE A 107 -10.77 -21.77 1.19
CA ILE A 107 -10.76 -20.48 1.89
C ILE A 107 -11.14 -20.74 3.36
N PRO A 108 -10.35 -20.25 4.33
CA PRO A 108 -10.55 -20.57 5.74
C PRO A 108 -11.87 -19.99 6.26
N GLU A 109 -12.51 -20.68 7.21
CA GLU A 109 -13.78 -20.25 7.82
C GLU A 109 -13.62 -19.20 8.93
N SER A 110 -12.38 -18.87 9.28
CA SER A 110 -12.06 -17.88 10.29
C SER A 110 -10.92 -17.00 9.82
N CYS A 111 -10.89 -15.76 10.31
CA CYS A 111 -9.83 -14.82 9.97
C CYS A 111 -8.47 -15.40 10.38
N PRO A 112 -7.52 -15.55 9.45
CA PRO A 112 -6.17 -15.98 9.78
C PRO A 112 -5.54 -15.04 10.83
N THR A 113 -4.85 -15.63 11.79
CA THR A 113 -4.25 -14.90 12.92
C THR A 113 -2.87 -14.33 12.55
N GLY A 114 -2.31 -13.49 13.43
CA GLY A 114 -0.92 -13.04 13.28
C GLY A 114 0.11 -14.18 13.37
N ALA A 115 -0.22 -15.28 14.06
CA ALA A 115 0.64 -16.46 14.13
C ALA A 115 0.67 -17.19 12.78
N ASP A 116 -0.49 -17.28 12.13
CA ASP A 116 -0.64 -17.89 10.80
C ASP A 116 0.17 -17.14 9.73
N GLU A 117 0.20 -15.79 9.81
CA GLU A 117 1.06 -14.99 8.93
C GLU A 117 2.56 -15.19 9.22
N THR A 118 2.94 -15.38 10.49
CA THR A 118 4.34 -15.57 10.87
C THR A 118 4.84 -16.95 10.46
N ALA A 119 3.96 -17.95 10.50
CA ALA A 119 4.24 -19.31 10.03
C ALA A 119 4.19 -19.42 8.50
N ALA A 120 3.55 -18.48 7.80
CA ALA A 120 3.39 -18.52 6.36
C ALA A 120 4.69 -18.25 5.61
N THR A 121 5.00 -19.13 4.67
CA THR A 121 6.09 -18.95 3.70
C THR A 121 5.54 -18.31 2.44
N PHE A 122 6.00 -17.10 2.13
CA PHE A 122 5.61 -16.39 0.92
C PHE A 122 6.45 -16.81 -0.28
N ALA A 123 5.82 -16.86 -1.46
CA ALA A 123 6.50 -17.07 -2.73
C ALA A 123 7.64 -16.06 -2.93
N THR A 124 8.68 -16.46 -3.66
CA THR A 124 9.84 -15.59 -3.95
C THR A 124 9.61 -14.70 -5.17
N SER A 125 8.79 -15.17 -6.11
CA SER A 125 8.30 -14.41 -7.26
C SER A 125 6.89 -13.92 -6.99
N ALA A 126 6.60 -12.69 -7.43
CA ALA A 126 5.24 -12.22 -7.47
C ALA A 126 4.50 -12.91 -8.63
N GLU A 127 3.25 -13.27 -8.38
CA GLU A 127 2.26 -13.43 -9.42
C GLU A 127 1.90 -12.06 -10.02
N GLU A 128 0.99 -12.07 -10.99
CA GLU A 128 0.51 -10.85 -11.66
C GLU A 128 0.11 -9.75 -10.65
N GLY A 129 0.54 -8.52 -10.91
CA GLY A 129 0.18 -7.36 -10.08
C GLY A 129 0.94 -7.23 -8.75
N GLY A 130 2.04 -7.96 -8.53
CA GLY A 130 2.85 -7.81 -7.31
C GLY A 130 2.28 -8.56 -6.10
N ILE A 131 1.46 -9.58 -6.36
CA ILE A 131 0.84 -10.45 -5.36
C ILE A 131 1.77 -11.64 -5.09
N TYR A 132 2.05 -11.91 -3.83
CA TYR A 132 2.85 -13.02 -3.36
C TYR A 132 1.92 -13.97 -2.61
N THR A 133 1.79 -15.19 -3.12
CA THR A 133 1.03 -16.26 -2.48
C THR A 133 1.80 -16.82 -1.30
N SER A 134 1.08 -17.43 -0.34
CA SER A 134 1.69 -18.21 0.72
C SER A 134 1.22 -19.66 0.70
N ASP A 135 1.96 -20.51 1.40
CA ASP A 135 1.57 -21.88 1.76
C ASP A 135 0.29 -21.95 2.59
N ASN A 136 -0.05 -20.90 3.35
CA ASN A 136 -1.28 -20.82 4.11
C ASN A 136 -2.45 -20.30 3.25
N PRO A 137 -3.53 -21.08 3.06
CA PRO A 137 -4.68 -20.64 2.27
C PRO A 137 -5.35 -19.43 2.92
N GLY A 138 -5.62 -18.41 2.11
CA GLY A 138 -6.26 -17.18 2.56
C GLY A 138 -5.30 -16.12 3.09
N ILE A 139 -3.98 -16.33 3.07
CA ILE A 139 -2.99 -15.27 3.31
C ILE A 139 -2.29 -14.93 1.99
N TYR A 140 -2.20 -13.64 1.70
CA TYR A 140 -1.46 -13.12 0.56
C TYR A 140 -0.67 -11.89 0.98
N ARG A 141 0.35 -11.55 0.22
CA ARG A 141 1.11 -10.32 0.43
C ARG A 141 1.16 -9.53 -0.86
N VAL A 142 0.91 -8.24 -0.77
CA VAL A 142 1.10 -7.33 -1.91
C VAL A 142 2.32 -6.50 -1.62
N ARG A 143 3.22 -6.45 -2.59
CA ARG A 143 4.40 -5.59 -2.57
C ARG A 143 4.37 -4.73 -3.82
N GLN A 144 4.43 -3.42 -3.62
CA GLN A 144 4.69 -2.46 -4.67
C GLN A 144 6.05 -1.82 -4.46
N GLY A 145 6.76 -1.65 -5.58
CA GLY A 145 8.04 -0.98 -5.64
C GLY A 145 8.89 -1.52 -6.77
N THR A 146 10.08 -0.98 -6.89
CA THR A 146 11.09 -1.52 -7.81
C THR A 146 11.74 -2.75 -7.18
N SER A 147 12.30 -3.67 -7.97
CA SER A 147 12.88 -4.96 -7.52
C SER A 147 13.65 -4.92 -6.19
N ASN A 148 14.39 -3.83 -5.92
CA ASN A 148 15.20 -3.65 -4.72
C ASN A 148 14.68 -2.63 -3.70
N LEU A 149 13.62 -1.87 -4.01
CA LEU A 149 13.06 -0.86 -3.10
C LEU A 149 11.56 -1.11 -2.91
N VAL A 150 11.15 -1.36 -1.67
CA VAL A 150 9.74 -1.56 -1.32
C VAL A 150 9.15 -0.21 -0.95
N ASP A 151 8.22 0.26 -1.78
CA ASP A 151 7.51 1.52 -1.54
C ASP A 151 6.26 1.28 -0.69
N TYR A 152 5.64 0.10 -0.84
CA TYR A 152 4.46 -0.31 -0.08
C TYR A 152 4.39 -1.82 0.05
N GLN A 153 4.08 -2.31 1.24
CA GLN A 153 3.84 -3.72 1.49
C GLN A 153 2.67 -3.92 2.45
N ALA A 154 1.73 -4.77 2.05
CA ALA A 154 0.55 -5.10 2.82
C ALA A 154 0.32 -6.61 2.86
N THR A 155 -0.24 -7.08 3.95
CA THR A 155 -0.71 -8.46 4.09
C THR A 155 -2.22 -8.47 3.93
N ILE A 156 -2.70 -9.31 3.02
CA ILE A 156 -4.12 -9.58 2.77
C ILE A 156 -4.47 -10.89 3.47
N ARG A 157 -5.61 -10.91 4.14
CA ARG A 157 -6.21 -12.10 4.71
C ARG A 157 -7.63 -12.26 4.20
N ILE A 158 -7.98 -13.46 3.78
CA ILE A 158 -9.27 -13.78 3.19
C ILE A 158 -9.86 -14.94 3.98
N TRP A 159 -11.11 -14.80 4.41
CA TRP A 159 -11.85 -15.87 5.05
C TRP A 159 -13.33 -15.81 4.67
N LYS A 160 -13.98 -16.96 4.75
CA LYS A 160 -15.42 -17.10 4.53
C LYS A 160 -16.17 -17.14 5.85
N SER A 161 -17.39 -16.64 5.85
CA SER A 161 -18.34 -16.79 6.95
C SER A 161 -19.72 -17.02 6.38
N THR A 162 -20.60 -17.66 7.15
CA THR A 162 -22.00 -17.84 6.76
C THR A 162 -22.80 -16.55 6.86
N ILE A 163 -23.82 -16.42 6.02
CA ILE A 163 -24.75 -15.30 6.09
C ILE A 163 -25.78 -15.60 7.18
N LYS A 164 -25.97 -14.67 8.12
CA LYS A 164 -26.85 -14.85 9.29
C LYS A 164 -28.06 -13.94 9.22
N ASN A 165 -29.15 -14.39 9.84
CA ASN A 165 -30.39 -13.62 10.01
C ASN A 165 -31.00 -13.10 8.70
N MET A 166 -31.12 -13.98 7.70
CA MET A 166 -31.79 -13.63 6.45
C MET A 166 -33.29 -13.94 6.51
N TYR A 167 -34.10 -13.00 6.04
CA TYR A 167 -35.54 -13.18 5.87
C TYR A 167 -35.85 -13.42 4.40
N ILE A 168 -36.37 -14.59 4.06
CA ILE A 168 -36.72 -14.99 2.70
C ILE A 168 -38.13 -15.59 2.72
N TYR A 169 -39.06 -15.03 1.93
CA TYR A 169 -40.42 -15.55 1.74
C TYR A 169 -41.14 -15.99 3.03
N ASN A 170 -41.15 -15.14 4.05
CA ASN A 170 -41.81 -15.41 5.34
C ASN A 170 -41.17 -16.50 6.20
N GLN A 171 -39.93 -16.85 5.92
CA GLN A 171 -39.08 -17.68 6.78
C GLN A 171 -37.87 -16.88 7.26
N ASN A 172 -37.50 -17.08 8.52
CA ASN A 172 -36.27 -16.56 9.10
C ASN A 172 -35.23 -17.67 9.09
N TYR A 173 -34.15 -17.46 8.34
CA TYR A 173 -32.98 -18.34 8.37
C TYR A 173 -31.97 -17.77 9.37
N SER A 174 -31.64 -18.55 10.40
CA SER A 174 -30.59 -18.19 11.35
C SER A 174 -29.22 -18.15 10.67
N GLU A 175 -29.01 -19.03 9.69
CA GLU A 175 -27.76 -19.18 8.94
C GLU A 175 -28.05 -19.78 7.56
N ILE A 176 -27.40 -19.26 6.52
CA ILE A 176 -27.39 -19.87 5.19
C ILE A 176 -26.12 -20.70 5.05
N GLY A 177 -26.28 -21.96 4.65
CA GLY A 177 -25.16 -22.87 4.39
C GLY A 177 -24.33 -22.42 3.20
N TYR A 178 -23.04 -22.76 3.22
CA TYR A 178 -22.08 -22.47 2.14
C TYR A 178 -22.47 -23.08 0.79
N GLU A 179 -23.44 -23.99 0.75
CA GLU A 179 -24.00 -24.54 -0.49
C GLU A 179 -24.77 -23.50 -1.33
N TYR A 180 -25.34 -22.47 -0.70
CA TYR A 180 -26.15 -21.45 -1.39
C TYR A 180 -25.51 -20.05 -1.40
N ALA A 181 -24.87 -19.66 -0.30
CA ALA A 181 -24.33 -18.31 -0.17
C ALA A 181 -23.16 -18.26 0.82
N VAL A 182 -22.30 -17.26 0.65
CA VAL A 182 -21.14 -17.05 1.51
C VAL A 182 -20.84 -15.56 1.65
N ASN A 183 -20.46 -15.15 2.87
CA ASN A 183 -19.82 -13.86 3.10
C ASN A 183 -18.32 -14.03 2.95
N LEU A 184 -17.78 -13.39 1.92
CA LEU A 184 -16.34 -13.33 1.68
C LEU A 184 -15.79 -12.08 2.37
N ASN A 185 -14.92 -12.31 3.34
CA ASN A 185 -14.31 -11.25 4.13
C ASN A 185 -12.85 -11.11 3.74
N ILE A 186 -12.40 -9.86 3.61
CA ILE A 186 -11.01 -9.52 3.35
C ILE A 186 -10.54 -8.51 4.38
N GLU A 187 -9.42 -8.81 5.03
CA GLU A 187 -8.64 -7.85 5.82
C GLU A 187 -7.38 -7.50 5.04
N ILE A 188 -7.12 -6.20 4.88
CA ILE A 188 -5.85 -5.71 4.36
C ILE A 188 -5.15 -4.95 5.48
N SER A 189 -3.93 -5.35 5.80
CA SER A 189 -3.13 -4.75 6.86
C SER A 189 -1.79 -4.20 6.35
N TRP A 190 -1.45 -2.98 6.74
CA TRP A 190 -0.21 -2.31 6.33
C TRP A 190 0.31 -1.39 7.45
N PRO A 191 1.59 -1.00 7.43
CA PRO A 191 2.68 -1.60 6.65
C PRO A 191 3.03 -3.00 7.21
N SER A 192 3.29 -3.97 6.33
CA SER A 192 3.52 -5.36 6.74
C SER A 192 4.80 -5.58 7.56
N GLU A 193 5.72 -4.63 7.56
CA GLU A 193 6.97 -4.65 8.33
C GLU A 193 6.74 -4.48 9.83
N LYS A 194 5.62 -3.85 10.23
CA LYS A 194 5.26 -3.72 11.65
C LYS A 194 4.65 -5.03 12.17
N PRO A 195 4.79 -5.33 13.48
CA PRO A 195 4.04 -6.42 14.10
C PRO A 195 2.54 -6.25 13.86
N TYR A 196 1.83 -7.34 13.63
CA TYR A 196 0.42 -7.34 13.22
C TYR A 196 -0.51 -6.46 14.10
N GLY A 197 -0.28 -6.43 15.42
CA GLY A 197 -1.08 -5.62 16.35
C GLY A 197 -0.93 -4.10 16.17
N ASN A 198 0.14 -3.64 15.51
CA ASN A 198 0.47 -2.22 15.34
C ASN A 198 0.29 -1.73 13.89
N ARG A 199 -0.36 -2.54 13.05
CA ARG A 199 -0.66 -2.20 11.65
C ARG A 199 -2.00 -1.48 11.53
N GLU A 200 -2.11 -0.62 10.54
CA GLU A 200 -3.40 -0.14 10.05
C GLU A 200 -4.12 -1.29 9.34
N LYS A 201 -5.44 -1.37 9.52
CA LYS A 201 -6.26 -2.44 8.96
C LYS A 201 -7.50 -1.86 8.30
N ARG A 202 -7.92 -2.47 7.19
CA ARG A 202 -9.23 -2.24 6.59
C ARG A 202 -9.91 -3.58 6.34
N TYR A 203 -11.21 -3.59 6.57
CA TYR A 203 -12.08 -4.75 6.41
C TYR A 203 -13.03 -4.48 5.26
N TYR A 204 -13.15 -5.47 4.39
CA TYR A 204 -14.07 -5.47 3.27
C TYR A 204 -14.86 -6.77 3.32
N MET A 205 -16.14 -6.70 2.95
CA MET A 205 -17.02 -7.85 2.91
C MET A 205 -17.84 -7.80 1.63
N MET A 206 -18.02 -8.94 0.98
CA MET A 206 -18.96 -9.12 -0.11
C MET A 206 -19.77 -10.38 0.11
N GLU A 207 -21.08 -10.28 -0.08
CA GLU A 207 -21.98 -11.41 -0.06
C GLU A 207 -22.06 -12.00 -1.47
N ILE A 208 -21.77 -13.28 -1.60
CA ILE A 208 -21.81 -13.99 -2.87
C ILE A 208 -22.87 -15.08 -2.76
N PHE A 209 -23.81 -15.06 -3.70
CA PHE A 209 -24.84 -16.09 -3.84
C PHE A 209 -24.46 -16.99 -5.01
N ARG A 210 -24.60 -18.30 -4.83
CA ARG A 210 -24.36 -19.28 -5.89
C ARG A 210 -25.44 -19.13 -6.95
N GLN A 211 -25.07 -18.75 -8.17
CA GLN A 211 -25.98 -18.66 -9.30
C GLN A 211 -26.06 -20.03 -10.00
N GLN A 212 -26.86 -20.96 -9.47
CA GLN A 212 -27.25 -22.16 -10.20
C GLN A 212 -28.58 -21.91 -10.91
N PHE A 213 -28.52 -21.60 -12.20
CA PHE A 213 -29.67 -21.64 -13.12
C PHE A 213 -29.26 -22.28 -14.44
#